data_AF-A0A1Y1RL62-F1
#
_entry.id   AF-A0A1Y1RL62-F1
#
_cell.length_a   1.000
_cell.length_b   1.000
_cell.length_c   1.000
_cell.angle_alpha   90.00
_cell.angle_beta   90.00
_cell.angle_gamma   90.00
#
_symmetry.space_group_name_H-M   'P 1'
#
loop_
_entity.id
_entity.type
_entity.pdbx_description
1 polymer ?
#
loop_
_entity_poly.entity_id
_entity_poly.type
_entity_poly.pdbx_seq_one_letter_code
_entity_poly.pdbx_strand_id
1 'polypeptide(L)'
;MAYILIIDDEPTVQDALRRMLEYANNSVDIASNYFEAVAMIKKNSYDLIIIDIVMTKKSGIKKPINSDILLQTVARATEVRQLGKENRRLQKETEKYQRNLEKMVEERTHLLEESRAKYSAKN
;
A
#
# COMPACT_ATOMS: atom_id res chain seq x y z
N MET A 1 -0.16 5.40 -8.37
CA MET A 1 -1.04 6.53 -7.97
C MET A 1 -1.43 6.32 -6.53
N ALA A 2 -0.96 7.18 -5.63
CA ALA A 2 -1.30 7.16 -4.22
C ALA A 2 -2.28 8.28 -3.89
N TYR A 3 -3.12 8.07 -2.87
CA TYR A 3 -4.02 9.09 -2.35
C TYR A 3 -3.45 9.68 -1.06
N ILE A 4 -3.10 10.96 -1.08
CA ILE A 4 -2.32 11.62 -0.04
C ILE A 4 -3.15 12.74 0.59
N LEU A 5 -3.08 12.89 1.91
CA LEU A 5 -3.65 14.03 2.64
C LEU A 5 -2.52 14.92 3.16
N ILE A 6 -2.59 16.23 2.86
CA ILE A 6 -1.70 17.25 3.44
C ILE A 6 -2.46 18.00 4.53
N ILE A 7 -1.84 18.17 5.70
CA ILE A 7 -2.38 18.93 6.83
C ILE A 7 -1.36 20.01 7.22
N ASP A 8 -1.64 21.25 6.82
CA ASP A 8 -0.77 22.41 7.05
C ASP A 8 -1.65 23.66 7.14
N ASP A 9 -1.33 24.65 7.97
CA ASP A 9 -2.11 25.90 8.08
C ASP A 9 -1.65 27.01 7.13
N GLU A 10 -0.52 26.82 6.42
CA GLU A 10 0.04 27.79 5.49
C GLU A 10 -0.38 27.49 4.03
N PRO A 11 -1.23 28.33 3.39
CA PRO A 11 -1.73 28.07 2.04
C PRO A 11 -0.62 27.95 0.98
N THR A 12 0.49 28.67 1.16
CA THR A 12 1.65 28.61 0.26
C THR A 12 2.28 27.22 0.26
N VAL A 13 2.40 26.59 1.44
CA VAL A 13 2.96 25.24 1.59
C VAL A 13 1.99 24.24 1.01
N GLN A 14 0.69 24.36 1.31
CA GLN A 14 -0.35 23.50 0.76
C GLN A 14 -0.31 23.46 -0.78
N ASP A 15 -0.27 24.62 -1.44
CA ASP A 15 -0.27 24.68 -2.92
C ASP A 15 1.04 24.15 -3.52
N ALA A 16 2.19 24.44 -2.90
CA ALA A 16 3.47 23.92 -3.35
C ALA A 16 3.53 22.39 -3.27
N LEU A 17 3.15 21.82 -2.11
CA LEU A 17 3.15 20.39 -1.88
C LEU A 17 2.14 19.67 -2.77
N ARG A 18 0.94 20.22 -2.91
CA ARG A 18 -0.09 19.68 -3.80
C ARG A 18 0.42 19.59 -5.23
N ARG A 19 0.95 20.68 -5.79
CA ARG A 19 1.48 20.71 -7.16
C ARG A 19 2.58 19.68 -7.37
N MET A 20 3.52 19.57 -6.42
CA MET A 20 4.61 18.60 -6.52
C MET A 20 4.11 17.15 -6.51
N LEU A 21 3.16 16.82 -5.62
CA LEU A 21 2.63 15.46 -5.48
C LEU A 21 1.69 15.10 -6.63
N GLU A 22 0.87 16.03 -7.11
CA GLU A 22 0.05 15.88 -8.31
C GLU A 22 0.91 15.70 -9.56
N TYR A 23 2.01 16.45 -9.70
CA TYR A 23 2.98 16.27 -10.80
C TYR A 23 3.60 14.85 -10.80
N ALA A 24 3.77 14.25 -9.62
CA ALA A 24 4.20 12.86 -9.48
C ALA A 24 3.07 11.82 -9.70
N ASN A 25 1.94 12.20 -10.31
CA ASN A 25 0.76 11.36 -10.57
C ASN A 25 0.13 10.77 -9.30
N ASN A 26 0.03 11.57 -8.24
CA ASN A 26 -0.73 11.23 -7.03
C ASN A 26 -2.00 12.08 -6.92
N SER A 27 -3.00 11.56 -6.22
CA SER A 27 -4.19 12.31 -5.84
C SER A 27 -3.98 12.93 -4.47
N VAL A 28 -4.34 14.20 -4.31
CA VAL A 28 -3.99 14.96 -3.10
C VAL A 28 -5.22 15.69 -2.57
N ASP A 29 -5.52 15.46 -1.30
CA ASP A 29 -6.44 16.29 -0.53
C ASP A 29 -5.65 17.20 0.42
N ILE A 30 -6.25 18.33 0.76
CA ILE A 30 -5.70 19.29 1.71
C ILE A 30 -6.68 19.48 2.85
N ALA A 31 -6.18 19.50 4.07
CA ALA A 31 -6.88 20.01 5.24
C ALA A 31 -6.10 21.18 5.85
N SER A 32 -6.79 22.29 6.12
CA SER A 32 -6.17 23.49 6.70
C SER A 32 -6.15 23.49 8.23
N ASN A 33 -6.77 22.49 8.85
CA ASN A 33 -6.86 22.36 10.30
C ASN A 33 -7.15 20.92 10.73
N TYR A 34 -6.99 20.67 12.03
CA TYR A 34 -7.21 19.37 12.65
C TYR A 34 -8.63 18.81 12.45
N PHE A 35 -9.68 19.64 12.57
CA PHE A 35 -11.06 19.17 12.48
C PHE A 35 -11.43 18.70 11.08
N GLU A 36 -11.00 19.45 10.07
CA GLU A 36 -11.14 19.08 8.66
C GLU A 36 -10.38 17.79 8.34
N ALA A 37 -9.13 17.68 8.81
CA ALA A 37 -8.32 16.49 8.63
C ALA A 37 -8.98 15.24 9.23
N VAL A 38 -9.50 15.33 10.46
CA VAL A 38 -10.20 14.21 11.12
C VAL A 38 -11.47 13.82 10.36
N ALA A 39 -12.24 14.78 9.85
CA ALA A 39 -13.44 14.49 9.06
C ALA A 39 -13.08 13.76 7.74
N MET A 40 -12.01 14.20 7.07
CA MET A 40 -11.50 13.57 5.85
C MET A 40 -10.97 12.17 6.11
N ILE A 41 -10.17 11.95 7.15
CA ILE A 41 -9.62 10.63 7.53
C ILE A 41 -10.73 9.64 7.90
N LYS A 42 -11.84 10.11 8.49
CA LYS A 42 -12.99 9.24 8.79
C LYS A 42 -13.77 8.84 7.53
N LYS A 43 -13.76 9.67 6.50
CA LYS A 43 -14.53 9.46 5.25
C LYS A 43 -13.73 8.71 4.19
N ASN A 44 -12.41 8.93 4.14
CA ASN A 44 -11.52 8.47 3.09
C ASN A 44 -10.39 7.60 3.67
N SER A 45 -9.82 6.73 2.84
CA SER A 45 -8.61 5.96 3.19
C SER A 45 -7.41 6.50 2.41
N TYR A 46 -6.48 7.14 3.10
CA TYR A 46 -5.25 7.68 2.52
C TYR A 46 -4.10 6.67 2.57
N ASP A 47 -3.25 6.69 1.56
CA ASP A 47 -2.02 5.91 1.51
C ASP A 47 -0.89 6.57 2.31
N LEU A 48 -0.93 7.91 2.45
CA LEU A 48 0.01 8.71 3.22
C LEU A 48 -0.67 9.99 3.74
N ILE A 49 -0.34 10.38 4.97
CA ILE A 49 -0.77 11.65 5.56
C ILE A 49 0.50 12.45 5.91
N ILE A 50 0.61 13.65 5.37
CA ILE A 50 1.69 14.60 5.65
C ILE A 50 1.11 15.64 6.60
N ILE A 51 1.57 15.63 7.85
CA ILE A 51 1.14 16.58 8.87
C ILE A 51 2.30 17.48 9.27
N ASP A 52 2.03 18.76 9.37
CA ASP A 52 2.93 19.69 10.01
C ASP A 52 2.86 19.55 11.54
N ILE A 53 3.98 19.15 12.16
CA ILE A 53 4.06 18.88 13.60
C ILE A 53 4.09 20.17 14.43
N VAL A 54 4.38 21.33 13.81
CA VAL A 54 4.49 22.62 14.50
C VAL A 54 3.44 23.61 14.00
N MET A 55 2.17 23.40 14.36
CA MET A 55 1.09 24.40 14.23
C MET A 55 1.09 25.43 15.38
N THR A 56 2.26 25.84 15.88
CA THR A 56 2.36 26.86 16.94
C THR A 56 2.69 28.20 16.29
N LYS A 57 1.77 29.17 16.37
CA LYS A 57 1.79 30.52 15.75
C LYS A 57 2.95 31.46 16.14
N LYS A 58 4.18 31.00 16.39
CA LYS A 58 5.29 31.88 16.81
C LYS A 58 6.57 31.70 16.00
N SER A 59 6.89 32.78 15.28
CA SER A 59 8.19 33.21 14.74
C SER A 59 8.51 32.79 13.30
N GLY A 60 8.85 33.80 12.49
CA GLY A 60 8.99 33.78 11.02
C GLY A 60 10.24 33.07 10.48
N ILE A 61 10.57 31.90 11.01
CA ILE A 61 11.56 31.02 10.39
C ILE A 61 10.83 30.21 9.31
N LYS A 62 10.96 30.65 8.06
CA LYS A 62 10.48 29.92 6.88
C LYS A 62 11.07 28.51 6.91
N LYS A 63 10.24 27.48 6.96
CA LYS A 63 10.71 26.08 6.98
C LYS A 63 11.46 25.78 5.69
N PRO A 64 12.70 25.26 5.75
CA PRO A 64 13.37 24.74 4.57
C PRO A 64 12.76 23.37 4.25
N ILE A 65 11.59 23.37 3.61
CA ILE A 65 11.04 22.14 3.03
C ILE A 65 11.91 21.84 1.80
N ASN A 66 12.87 20.93 1.97
CA ASN A 66 13.62 20.40 0.84
C ASN A 66 12.70 19.41 0.11
N SER A 67 12.33 19.79 -1.11
CA SER A 67 11.50 19.02 -2.03
C SER A 67 11.99 17.58 -2.20
N ASP A 68 13.30 17.36 -2.18
CA ASP A 68 13.92 16.06 -2.45
C ASP A 68 13.70 15.10 -1.27
N ILE A 69 13.81 15.59 -0.04
CA ILE A 69 13.61 14.79 1.16
C ILE A 69 12.14 14.35 1.27
N LEU A 70 11.21 15.25 0.97
CA LEU A 70 9.80 14.93 1.02
C LEU A 70 9.41 13.94 -0.09
N LEU A 71 9.86 14.18 -1.33
CA LEU A 71 9.62 13.26 -2.44
C LEU A 71 10.22 11.87 -2.18
N GLN A 72 11.44 11.79 -1.63
CA GLN A 72 12.04 10.51 -1.24
C GLN A 72 11.25 9.79 -0.15
N THR A 73 10.79 10.53 0.86
CA THR A 73 10.00 9.94 1.96
C THR A 73 8.67 9.41 1.45
N VAL A 74 7.97 10.17 0.61
CA VAL A 74 6.72 9.77 -0.03
C VAL A 74 6.95 8.58 -0.95
N ALA A 75 7.95 8.65 -1.83
CA ALA A 75 8.30 7.57 -2.77
C ALA A 75 8.55 6.25 -2.04
N ARG A 76 9.33 6.28 -0.96
CA ARG A 76 9.63 5.12 -0.13
C ARG A 76 8.37 4.56 0.54
N ALA A 77 7.50 5.42 1.07
CA ALA A 77 6.25 4.99 1.68
C ALA A 77 5.32 4.31 0.65
N THR A 78 5.22 4.86 -0.56
CA THR A 78 4.46 4.23 -1.66
C THR A 78 5.05 2.90 -2.10
N GLU A 79 6.37 2.80 -2.22
CA GLU A 79 7.07 1.58 -2.62
C GLU A 79 6.84 0.44 -1.61
N VAL A 80 7.01 0.72 -0.31
CA VAL A 80 6.75 -0.24 0.77
C VAL A 80 5.32 -0.78 0.70
N ARG A 81 4.34 0.09 0.43
CA ARG A 81 2.94 -0.31 0.28
C ARG A 81 2.73 -1.18 -0.95
N GLN A 82 3.35 -0.87 -2.08
CA GLN A 82 3.25 -1.64 -3.31
C GLN A 82 3.83 -3.04 -3.13
N LEU A 83 5.03 -3.13 -2.55
CA LEU A 83 5.68 -4.39 -2.20
C LEU A 83 4.83 -5.24 -1.25
N GLY A 84 4.20 -4.61 -0.24
CA GLY A 84 3.29 -5.31 0.66
C GLY A 84 2.04 -5.88 -0.04
N LYS A 85 1.51 -5.21 -1.07
CA LYS A 85 0.41 -5.74 -1.89
C LYS A 85 0.87 -6.92 -2.74
N GLU A 86 2.04 -6.81 -3.34
CA GLU A 86 2.59 -7.82 -4.23
C GLU A 86 3.01 -9.09 -3.49
N ASN A 87 3.60 -8.95 -2.31
CA ASN A 87 3.95 -10.09 -1.46
C ASN A 87 2.70 -10.90 -1.06
N ARG A 88 1.62 -10.22 -0.65
CA ARG A 88 0.32 -10.88 -0.40
C ARG A 88 -0.25 -11.56 -1.64
N ARG A 89 -0.07 -10.98 -2.84
CA ARG A 89 -0.53 -11.57 -4.10
C ARG A 89 0.23 -12.87 -4.40
N LEU A 90 1.55 -12.83 -4.29
CA LEU A 90 2.43 -13.99 -4.51
C LEU A 90 2.15 -15.11 -3.51
N GLN A 91 1.95 -14.80 -2.23
CA GLN A 91 1.57 -15.78 -1.22
C GLN A 91 0.28 -16.53 -1.61
N LYS A 92 -0.74 -15.82 -2.09
CA LYS A 92 -1.99 -16.45 -2.56
C LYS A 92 -1.78 -17.35 -3.78
N GLU A 93 -0.92 -16.95 -4.72
CA GLU A 93 -0.57 -17.79 -5.87
C GLU A 93 0.13 -19.08 -5.41
N THR A 94 1.12 -18.97 -4.51
CA THR A 94 1.83 -20.12 -3.93
C THR A 94 0.88 -21.09 -3.23
N GLU A 95 -0.03 -20.60 -2.39
CA GLU A 95 -1.04 -21.44 -1.73
C GLU A 95 -1.95 -22.15 -2.75
N LYS A 96 -2.29 -21.48 -3.86
CA LYS A 96 -3.11 -22.08 -4.92
C LYS A 96 -2.35 -23.19 -5.65
N TYR A 97 -1.07 -22.97 -5.93
CA TYR A 97 -0.21 -23.99 -6.53
C TYR A 97 -0.07 -25.21 -5.59
N GLN A 98 0.16 -25.01 -4.30
CA GLN A 98 0.23 -26.10 -3.32
C GLN A 98 -1.04 -26.94 -3.31
N ARG A 99 -2.22 -26.31 -3.21
CA ARG A 99 -3.51 -27.02 -3.26
C ARG A 99 -3.71 -27.82 -4.54
N ASN A 100 -3.27 -27.30 -5.68
CA ASN A 100 -3.38 -28.01 -6.95
C ASN A 100 -2.42 -29.21 -7.02
N LEU A 101 -1.20 -29.06 -6.50
CA LEU A 101 -0.25 -30.17 -6.41
C LEU A 101 -0.79 -31.28 -5.50
N GLU A 102 -1.35 -30.93 -4.34
CA GLU A 102 -1.96 -31.89 -3.41
C GLU A 102 -3.04 -32.72 -4.09
N LYS A 103 -3.96 -32.09 -4.82
CA LYS A 103 -5.00 -32.80 -5.59
C LYS A 103 -4.41 -33.75 -6.64
N MET A 104 -3.40 -33.30 -7.37
CA MET A 104 -2.77 -34.13 -8.40
C MET A 104 -2.06 -35.34 -7.79
N VAL A 105 -1.40 -35.16 -6.64
CA VAL A 105 -0.78 -36.26 -5.90
C VAL A 105 -1.84 -37.24 -5.40
N GLU A 106 -2.94 -36.74 -4.86
CA GLU A 106 -4.06 -37.57 -4.38
C GLU A 106 -4.66 -38.41 -5.52
N GLU A 107 -4.97 -37.80 -6.67
CA GLU A 107 -5.48 -38.49 -7.86
C GLU A 107 -4.51 -39.57 -8.38
N ARG A 108 -3.21 -39.25 -8.45
CA ARG A 108 -2.18 -40.22 -8.89
C ARG A 108 -2.03 -41.38 -7.92
N THR A 109 -2.10 -41.11 -6.62
CA THR A 109 -1.98 -42.13 -5.57
C THR A 109 -3.17 -43.09 -5.64
N HIS A 110 -4.39 -42.56 -5.77
CA HIS A 110 -5.60 -43.36 -5.96
C HIS A 110 -5.52 -44.28 -7.19
N LEU A 111 -5.07 -43.75 -8.34
CA LEU A 111 -4.88 -44.55 -9.57
C LEU A 111 -3.84 -45.67 -9.41
N LEU A 112 -2.74 -45.40 -8.69
CA LEU A 112 -1.70 -46.40 -8.43
C LEU A 112 -2.18 -47.52 -7.51
N GLU A 113 -2.98 -47.19 -6.50
CA GLU A 113 -3.60 -48.17 -5.60
C GLU A 113 -4.62 -49.04 -6.33
N GLU A 114 -5.51 -48.44 -7.13
CA GLU A 114 -6.50 -49.19 -7.92
C GLU A 114 -5.83 -50.13 -8.93
N SER A 115 -4.77 -49.66 -9.59
CA SER A 115 -3.96 -50.46 -10.51
C SER A 115 -3.28 -51.63 -9.79
N ARG A 116 -2.62 -51.38 -8.64
CA ARG A 116 -1.99 -52.44 -7.82
C ARG A 116 -3.00 -53.48 -7.34
N ALA A 117 -4.19 -53.07 -6.90
CA ALA A 117 -5.25 -53.98 -6.47
C ALA A 117 -5.71 -54.89 -7.62
N LYS A 118 -5.87 -54.34 -8.83
CA LYS A 118 -6.20 -55.11 -10.04
C LYS A 118 -5.14 -56.15 -10.41
N TYR A 119 -3.86 -55.83 -10.28
CA TYR A 119 -2.77 -56.78 -10.57
C TYR A 119 -2.59 -57.83 -9.46
N SER A 120 -2.89 -57.50 -8.20
CA SER A 120 -2.85 -58.43 -7.07
C SER A 120 -3.98 -59.46 -7.08
N ALA A 121 -5.16 -59.13 -7.63
CA ALA A 121 -6.32 -60.04 -7.67
C ALA A 121 -6.30 -61.01 -8.87
N LYS A 122 -5.27 -60.92 -9.74
CA LYS A 122 -5.15 -61.69 -10.99
C LYS A 122 -4.08 -62.79 -10.94
N ASN A 123 -3.39 -62.92 -9.81
CA ASN A 123 -2.48 -64.03 -9.44
C ASN A 123 -3.10 -64.82 -8.28
#